data_AF-A0A485CL27-F1
#
_entry.id   AF-A0A485CL27-F1
#
_cell.length_a   1.000
_cell.length_b   1.000
_cell.length_c   1.000
_cell.angle_alpha   90.00
_cell.angle_beta   90.00
_cell.angle_gamma   90.00
#
_symmetry.space_group_name_H-M   'P 1'
#
loop_
_entity.id
_entity.type
_entity.pdbx_description
1 polymer ?
#
loop_
_entity_poly.entity_id
_entity_poly.type
_entity_poly.pdbx_seq_one_letter_code
_entity_poly.pdbx_strand_id
1 'polypeptide(L)'
;MRALEDEDYLSGISRATFVTRLSWYYGEINVLHPFRVGSGLVQRIFFEQLALHAGFVLDWRDIDPDTWSQANQLGAMGDPEPLERIFRKVVSEA
;
A
#
# COMPACT_ATOMS: atom_id res chain seq x y z
N MET A 1 5.89 11.53 7.21
CA MET A 1 5.72 11.85 5.77
C MET A 1 4.70 12.96 5.74
N ARG A 2 5.11 14.21 5.50
CA ARG A 2 4.23 15.37 5.71
C ARG A 2 2.88 15.24 4.99
N ALA A 3 2.88 14.80 3.74
CA ALA A 3 1.63 14.58 2.99
C ALA A 3 0.70 13.53 3.63
N LEU A 4 1.25 12.46 4.24
CA LEU A 4 0.45 11.44 4.92
C LEU A 4 -0.13 11.96 6.24
N GLU A 5 0.63 12.80 6.94
CA GLU A 5 0.17 13.52 8.14
C GLU A 5 -0.95 14.51 7.81
N ASP A 6 -0.80 15.25 6.70
CA ASP A 6 -1.80 16.21 6.21
C ASP A 6 -3.11 15.50 5.76
N GLU A 7 -3.06 14.19 5.48
CA GLU A 7 -4.20 13.32 5.15
C GLU A 7 -4.72 12.51 6.36
N ASP A 8 -4.38 12.92 7.58
CA ASP A 8 -4.80 12.27 8.84
C ASP A 8 -4.53 10.75 8.86
N TYR A 9 -3.38 10.36 8.29
CA TYR A 9 -2.97 8.96 8.15
C TYR A 9 -4.00 8.06 7.47
N LEU A 10 -4.77 8.62 6.53
CA LEU A 10 -5.83 7.94 5.78
C LEU A 10 -7.02 7.50 6.64
N SER A 11 -7.22 8.14 7.80
CA SER A 11 -8.33 7.86 8.70
C SER A 11 -9.63 8.53 8.24
N GLY A 12 -10.79 7.92 8.56
CA GLY A 12 -12.10 8.55 8.34
C GLY A 12 -12.54 8.70 6.89
N ILE A 13 -11.88 8.01 5.94
CA ILE A 13 -12.20 8.04 4.51
C ILE A 13 -12.85 6.73 4.04
N SER A 14 -13.50 6.76 2.88
CA SER A 14 -14.10 5.55 2.30
C SER A 14 -13.04 4.52 1.92
N ARG A 15 -13.38 3.22 1.95
CA ARG A 15 -12.51 2.13 1.47
C ARG A 15 -11.95 2.38 0.07
N ALA A 16 -12.75 2.92 -0.85
CA ALA A 16 -12.30 3.22 -2.20
C ALA A 16 -11.19 4.28 -2.20
N THR A 17 -11.39 5.38 -1.47
CA THR A 17 -10.37 6.43 -1.30
C THR A 17 -9.13 5.89 -0.59
N PHE A 18 -9.32 5.09 0.46
CA PHE A 18 -8.23 4.45 1.19
C PHE A 18 -7.37 3.58 0.28
N VAL A 19 -7.97 2.72 -0.52
CA VAL A 19 -7.23 1.87 -1.48
C VAL A 19 -6.40 2.71 -2.45
N THR A 20 -6.99 3.75 -3.04
CA THR A 20 -6.26 4.61 -3.98
C THR A 20 -5.08 5.31 -3.29
N ARG A 21 -5.29 5.93 -2.11
CA ARG A 21 -4.21 6.63 -1.39
C ARG A 21 -3.15 5.67 -0.86
N LEU A 22 -3.56 4.56 -0.25
CA LEU A 22 -2.65 3.50 0.23
C LEU A 22 -1.75 3.01 -0.90
N SER A 23 -2.32 2.68 -2.07
CA SER A 23 -1.54 2.18 -3.21
C SER A 23 -0.51 3.19 -3.71
N TRP A 24 -0.85 4.49 -3.67
CA TRP A 24 0.07 5.58 -3.99
C TRP A 24 1.25 5.63 -3.00
N TYR A 25 0.98 5.78 -1.70
CA TYR A 25 2.05 5.82 -0.69
C TYR A 25 2.90 4.54 -0.69
N TYR A 26 2.27 3.39 -0.91
CA TYR A 26 2.98 2.11 -1.01
C TYR A 26 3.94 2.11 -2.20
N GLY A 27 3.49 2.53 -3.38
CA GLY A 27 4.35 2.66 -4.56
C GLY A 27 5.55 3.57 -4.32
N GLU A 28 5.32 4.76 -3.76
CA GLU A 28 6.38 5.74 -3.49
C GLU A 28 7.46 5.20 -2.53
N ILE A 29 7.05 4.55 -1.43
CA ILE A 29 8.00 3.96 -0.47
C ILE A 29 8.76 2.78 -1.10
N ASN A 30 8.09 1.99 -1.94
CA ASN A 30 8.73 0.86 -2.61
C ASN A 30 9.87 1.34 -3.52
N VAL A 31 9.67 2.45 -4.24
CA VAL A 31 10.70 3.09 -5.08
C VAL A 31 11.83 3.69 -4.24
N LEU A 32 11.50 4.36 -3.12
CA LEU A 32 12.50 4.94 -2.23
C LEU A 32 13.47 3.89 -1.68
N HIS A 33 12.98 2.67 -1.44
CA HIS A 33 13.75 1.52 -0.97
C HIS A 33 14.74 1.88 0.18
N PRO A 34 14.23 2.31 1.35
CA PRO A 34 15.02 3.04 2.35
C PRO A 34 16.06 2.21 3.11
N PHE A 35 15.98 0.88 3.07
CA PHE A 35 16.91 0.00 3.78
C PHE A 35 17.77 -0.82 2.82
N ARG A 36 18.97 -1.21 3.28
CA ARG A 36 19.88 -2.07 2.51
C ARG A 36 19.35 -3.49 2.30
N VAL A 37 18.63 -4.01 3.30
CA VAL A 37 17.96 -5.32 3.32
C VAL A 37 16.66 -5.16 4.12
N GLY A 38 15.58 -5.82 3.67
CA GLY A 38 14.34 -5.90 4.44
C GLY A 38 13.32 -4.78 4.18
N SER A 39 13.52 -3.91 3.19
CA SER A 39 12.58 -2.82 2.86
C SER A 39 11.15 -3.32 2.68
N GLY A 40 10.94 -4.40 1.93
CA GLY A 40 9.59 -4.94 1.69
C GLY A 40 8.90 -5.45 2.95
N LEU A 41 9.63 -6.06 3.90
CA LEU A 41 9.05 -6.55 5.16
C LEU A 41 8.63 -5.39 6.06
N VAL A 42 9.51 -4.41 6.25
CA VAL A 42 9.23 -3.23 7.08
C VAL A 42 8.09 -2.41 6.48
N GLN A 43 8.08 -2.27 5.15
CA GLN A 43 7.01 -1.57 4.43
C GLN A 43 5.65 -2.23 4.63
N ARG A 44 5.54 -3.56 4.50
CA ARG A 44 4.27 -4.28 4.71
C ARG A 44 3.75 -4.07 6.12
N ILE A 45 4.60 -4.27 7.13
CA ILE A 45 4.21 -4.07 8.54
C ILE A 45 3.76 -2.63 8.80
N PHE A 46 4.46 -1.64 8.24
CA PHE A 46 4.07 -0.23 8.38
C PHE A 46 2.65 0.01 7.84
N PHE A 47 2.34 -0.49 6.64
CA PHE A 47 1.03 -0.29 6.05
C PHE A 47 -0.08 -1.15 6.65
N GLU A 48 0.25 -2.32 7.22
CA GLU A 48 -0.69 -3.11 8.01
C GLU A 48 -1.13 -2.36 9.27
N GLN A 49 -0.19 -1.76 10.00
CA GLN A 49 -0.52 -0.95 11.18
C GLN A 49 -1.29 0.31 10.80
N LEU A 50 -0.89 1.00 9.72
CA LEU A 50 -1.61 2.16 9.22
C LEU A 50 -3.06 1.82 8.85
N ALA A 51 -3.26 0.71 8.12
CA ALA A 51 -4.59 0.26 7.75
C ALA A 51 -5.45 -0.04 8.98
N LEU A 52 -4.91 -0.77 9.96
CA LEU A 52 -5.60 -1.08 11.21
C LEU A 52 -6.07 0.17 11.94
N HIS A 53 -5.23 1.21 12.02
CA HIS A 53 -5.60 2.48 12.63
C HIS A 53 -6.64 3.28 11.82
N ALA A 54 -6.67 3.10 10.49
CA ALA A 54 -7.65 3.70 9.61
C ALA A 54 -8.99 2.93 9.53
N GLY A 55 -9.13 1.80 10.24
CA GLY A 55 -10.34 0.97 10.25
C GLY A 55 -10.36 -0.13 9.18
N PHE A 56 -9.21 -0.47 8.59
CA PHE A 56 -9.07 -1.50 7.56
C PHE A 56 -8.07 -2.60 7.95
N VAL A 57 -8.13 -3.73 7.28
CA VAL A 57 -7.14 -4.81 7.36
C VAL A 57 -6.56 -5.11 5.99
N LEU A 58 -5.30 -5.55 5.95
CA LEU A 58 -4.63 -6.00 4.73
C LEU A 58 -4.47 -7.52 4.78
N ASP A 59 -5.08 -8.23 3.83
CA ASP A 59 -4.94 -9.67 3.67
C ASP A 59 -4.14 -10.03 2.41
N TRP A 60 -2.97 -10.63 2.62
CA TRP A 60 -2.04 -10.98 1.55
C TRP A 60 -2.14 -12.44 1.08
N ARG A 61 -3.00 -13.27 1.70
CA ARG A 61 -2.99 -14.73 1.52
C ARG A 61 -3.14 -15.18 0.06
N ASP A 62 -3.98 -14.49 -0.71
CA ASP A 62 -4.29 -14.84 -2.09
C ASP A 62 -3.53 -13.99 -3.14
N ILE A 63 -2.44 -13.34 -2.72
CA ILE A 63 -1.62 -12.51 -3.60
C ILE A 63 -0.45 -13.31 -4.14
N ASP A 64 -0.49 -13.58 -5.44
CA ASP A 64 0.60 -14.19 -6.19
C ASP A 64 1.86 -13.30 -6.18
N PRO A 65 3.04 -13.82 -5.77
CA PRO A 65 4.27 -13.04 -5.68
C PRO A 65 4.74 -12.43 -7.00
N ASP A 66 4.56 -13.12 -8.14
CA ASP A 66 4.99 -12.63 -9.44
C ASP A 66 4.11 -11.47 -9.91
N THR A 67 2.79 -11.60 -9.72
CA THR A 67 1.81 -10.53 -9.96
C THR A 67 2.11 -9.31 -9.09
N TRP A 68 2.45 -9.52 -7.82
CA TRP A 68 2.85 -8.46 -6.90
C TRP A 68 4.12 -7.74 -7.37
N SER A 69 5.15 -8.52 -7.73
CA SER A 69 6.42 -7.99 -8.24
C SER A 69 6.21 -7.15 -9.50
N GLN A 70 5.45 -7.67 -10.46
CA GLN A 70 5.12 -6.97 -11.71
C GLN A 70 4.34 -5.68 -11.46
N ALA A 71 3.35 -5.69 -10.58
CA ALA A 71 2.57 -4.50 -10.26
C ALA A 71 3.41 -3.39 -9.63
N ASN A 72 4.37 -3.74 -8.76
CA ASN A 72 5.30 -2.76 -8.19
C ASN A 72 6.26 -2.20 -9.25
N GLN A 73 6.73 -3.03 -10.19
CA GLN A 73 7.57 -2.58 -11.29
C GLN A 73 6.82 -1.61 -12.22
N LEU A 74 5.59 -1.94 -12.60
CA LEU A 74 4.74 -1.07 -13.43
C LEU A 74 4.43 0.25 -12.72
N GLY A 75 4.12 0.20 -11.42
CA GLY A 75 3.94 1.39 -10.59
C GLY A 75 5.16 2.32 -10.61
N ALA A 76 6.36 1.75 -10.46
CA ALA A 76 7.61 2.50 -10.55
C ALA A 76 7.89 3.10 -11.95
N MET A 77 7.31 2.51 -13.00
CA MET A 77 7.39 2.99 -14.38
C MET A 77 6.26 3.97 -14.75
N GLY A 78 5.41 4.36 -13.79
CA GLY A 78 4.35 5.35 -13.98
C GLY A 78 2.97 4.78 -14.26
N ASP A 79 2.77 3.46 -14.15
CA ASP A 79 1.46 2.82 -14.22
C ASP A 79 1.04 2.25 -12.85
N PRO A 80 0.32 3.04 -12.02
CA PRO A 80 -0.09 2.60 -10.68
C PRO A 80 -1.30 1.67 -10.68
N GLU A 81 -2.02 1.54 -11.81
CA GLU A 81 -3.30 0.82 -11.87
C GLU A 81 -3.21 -0.66 -11.44
N PRO A 82 -2.17 -1.42 -11.83
CA PRO A 82 -2.01 -2.81 -11.39
C PRO A 82 -1.86 -2.94 -9.88
N LEU A 83 -1.11 -2.02 -9.25
CA LEU A 83 -0.87 -2.04 -7.81
C LEU A 83 -2.16 -1.69 -7.04
N GLU A 84 -2.89 -0.66 -7.47
CA GLU A 84 -4.19 -0.31 -6.89
C GLU A 84 -5.19 -1.46 -7.02
N ARG A 85 -5.17 -2.19 -8.15
CA ARG A 85 -6.03 -3.36 -8.37
C ARG A 85 -5.73 -4.50 -7.38
N ILE A 86 -4.48 -4.69 -6.99
CA ILE A 86 -4.12 -5.62 -5.92
C ILE A 86 -4.69 -5.13 -4.59
N PHE A 87 -4.48 -3.85 -4.24
CA PHE A 87 -5.00 -3.29 -2.99
C PHE A 87 -6.52 -3.34 -2.88
N ARG A 88 -7.25 -3.22 -4.00
CA ARG A 88 -8.71 -3.46 -4.04
C ARG A 88 -9.12 -4.86 -3.57
N LYS A 89 -8.25 -5.86 -3.68
CA LYS A 89 -8.49 -7.23 -3.20
C LYS A 89 -8.00 -7.43 -1.77
N VAL A 90 -6.88 -6.80 -1.42
CA VAL A 90 -6.19 -6.94 -0.12
C VAL A 90 -6.92 -6.21 1.01
N VAL A 91 -7.54 -5.07 0.73
CA VAL A 91 -8.16 -4.21 1.76
C VAL A 91 -9.60 -4.65 2.06
N SER A 92 -9.91 -4.90 3.34
CA SER A 92 -11.29 -4.99 3.86
C SER A 92 -11.46 -4.15 5.13
N GLU A 93 -12.71 -3.90 5.55
CA GLU A 93 -13.00 -3.27 6.85
C GLU A 93 -12.43 -4.14 8.00
N ALA A 94 -11.98 -3.50 9.07
CA ALA A 94 -11.45 -4.15 10.27
C ALA A 94 -12.53 -4.69 11.23
#